data_AF-A0A498EWY2-F1
#
_entry.id   AF-A0A498EWY2-F1
#
_cell.length_a   1.000
_cell.length_b   1.000
_cell.length_c   1.000
_cell.angle_alpha   90.00
_cell.angle_beta   90.00
_cell.angle_gamma   90.00
#
_symmetry.space_group_name_H-M   'P 1'
#
loop_
_entity.id
_entity.type
_entity.pdbx_description
1 polymer ?
#
loop_
_entity_poly.entity_id
_entity_poly.type
_entity_poly.pdbx_seq_one_letter_code
_entity_poly.pdbx_strand_id
1 'polypeptide(L)'
;MSSSTNEPKVVRVSQKGQATIPKPLREKFGIETPGEVFIYEEGNRIIVEPVPTLEELHGIHAGDHEPGEVIAMVREMDEEERRREEEEVQDLVERHGDEP
;
A
#
# COMPACT_ATOMS: atom_id res chain seq x y z
N MET A 1 0.85 22.05 23.02
CA MET A 1 0.44 20.91 23.88
C MET A 1 0.22 19.72 22.94
N SER A 2 1.29 19.00 22.61
CA SER A 2 1.23 17.88 21.68
C SER A 2 0.86 16.64 22.47
N SER A 3 -0.42 16.24 22.38
CA SER A 3 -0.88 14.98 22.96
C SER A 3 -0.40 13.85 22.04
N SER A 4 0.81 13.36 22.29
CA SER A 4 1.30 12.09 21.75
C SER A 4 0.59 10.96 22.47
N THR A 5 -0.72 10.81 22.24
CA THR A 5 -1.49 9.76 22.89
C THR A 5 -1.35 8.46 22.11
N ASN A 6 -0.56 7.54 22.64
CA ASN A 6 -0.47 6.11 22.28
C ASN A 6 -1.79 5.34 22.55
N GLU A 7 -2.93 6.02 22.62
CA GLU A 7 -4.22 5.39 22.92
C GLU A 7 -4.84 4.82 21.63
N PRO A 8 -5.37 3.58 21.67
CA PRO A 8 -6.03 2.97 20.53
C PRO A 8 -7.24 3.81 20.11
N LYS A 9 -7.28 4.19 18.85
CA LYS A 9 -8.42 4.92 18.26
C LYS A 9 -9.32 3.95 17.51
N VAL A 10 -10.59 3.88 17.92
CA VAL A 10 -11.60 3.12 17.18
C VAL A 10 -11.88 3.79 15.85
N VAL A 11 -11.68 3.06 14.75
CA VAL A 11 -12.03 3.48 13.40
C VAL A 11 -13.17 2.60 12.88
N ARG A 12 -14.06 3.17 12.06
CA ARG A 12 -15.10 2.40 11.38
C ARG A 12 -14.50 1.76 10.13
N VAL A 13 -14.87 0.51 9.89
CA VAL A 13 -14.61 -0.20 8.64
C VAL A 13 -15.83 -0.02 7.74
N SER A 14 -15.60 0.37 6.49
CA SER A 14 -16.68 0.50 5.50
C SER A 14 -17.23 -0.89 5.13
N GLN A 15 -18.41 -0.94 4.48
CA GLN A 15 -18.95 -2.21 3.96
C GLN A 15 -18.03 -2.87 2.93
N LYS A 16 -17.15 -2.10 2.29
CA LYS A 16 -16.15 -2.59 1.35
C LYS A 16 -14.84 -2.98 2.03
N GLY A 17 -14.78 -3.00 3.37
CA GLY A 17 -13.58 -3.39 4.12
C GLY A 17 -12.54 -2.29 4.30
N GLN A 18 -12.83 -1.03 3.93
CA GLN A 18 -11.86 0.06 4.05
C GLN A 18 -11.82 0.64 5.45
N ALA A 19 -10.62 0.83 6.01
CA ALA A 19 -10.39 1.57 7.24
C ALA A 19 -9.50 2.79 6.97
N THR A 20 -9.91 3.96 7.42
CA THR A 20 -9.11 5.18 7.24
C THR A 20 -8.04 5.30 8.33
N ILE A 21 -6.78 5.41 7.93
CA ILE A 21 -5.67 5.74 8.85
C ILE A 21 -5.84 7.18 9.35
N PRO A 22 -6.00 7.42 10.66
CA PRO A 22 -6.12 8.77 11.22
C PRO A 22 -4.95 9.67 10.86
N LYS A 23 -5.24 10.96 10.58
CA LYS A 23 -4.22 11.98 10.22
C LYS A 23 -2.98 12.01 11.13
N PRO A 24 -3.09 11.96 12.47
CA PRO A 24 -1.91 11.98 13.34
C PRO A 24 -0.99 10.77 13.17
N LEU A 25 -1.54 9.60 12.80
CA LEU A 25 -0.74 8.41 12.53
C LEU A 25 -0.07 8.53 11.16
N ARG A 26 -0.79 9.01 10.14
CA ARG A 26 -0.20 9.26 8.82
C ARG A 26 0.99 10.21 8.90
N GLU A 27 0.83 11.35 9.59
CA GLU A 27 1.90 12.33 9.76
C GLU A 27 3.10 11.77 10.56
N LYS A 28 2.82 10.94 11.57
CA LYS A 28 3.87 10.32 12.40
C LYS A 28 4.71 9.31 11.62
N PHE A 29 4.09 8.56 10.72
CA PHE A 29 4.72 7.47 9.95
C PHE A 29 5.06 7.88 8.51
N GLY A 30 4.95 9.16 8.16
CA GLY A 30 5.31 9.65 6.82
C GLY A 30 4.40 9.12 5.70
N ILE A 31 3.18 8.69 6.00
CA ILE A 31 2.25 8.17 4.98
C ILE A 31 1.58 9.35 4.28
N GLU A 32 2.09 9.69 3.10
CA GLU A 32 1.50 10.72 2.25
C GLU A 32 0.18 10.26 1.61
N THR A 33 -0.61 11.21 1.13
CA THR A 33 -1.88 10.92 0.44
C THR A 33 -1.94 11.71 -0.87
N PRO A 34 -2.20 11.07 -2.03
CA PRO A 34 -2.31 9.62 -2.22
C PRO A 34 -0.97 8.91 -1.99
N GLY A 35 -0.99 7.68 -1.49
CA GLY A 35 0.19 6.91 -1.15
C GLY A 35 -0.16 5.45 -0.83
N GLU A 36 0.87 4.62 -0.68
CA GLU A 36 0.75 3.17 -0.52
C GLU A 36 1.36 2.69 0.80
N VAL A 37 0.85 1.56 1.29
CA VAL A 37 1.30 0.93 2.54
C VAL A 37 1.34 -0.58 2.38
N PHE A 38 2.34 -1.22 3.00
CA PHE A 38 2.34 -2.67 3.20
C PHE A 38 1.34 -3.03 4.30
N ILE A 39 0.57 -4.09 4.07
CA ILE A 39 -0.37 -4.65 5.05
C ILE A 39 -0.12 -6.15 5.16
N TYR A 40 0.24 -6.62 6.35
CA TYR A 40 0.50 -8.04 6.60
C TYR A 40 0.14 -8.44 8.04
N GLU A 41 0.12 -9.73 8.31
CA GLU A 41 -0.21 -10.30 9.62
C GLU A 41 1.06 -10.57 10.44
N GLU A 42 1.07 -10.15 11.69
CA GLU A 42 2.08 -10.53 12.67
C GLU A 42 1.40 -11.02 13.96
N GLY A 43 1.42 -12.34 14.17
CA GLY A 43 0.71 -12.97 15.29
C GLY A 43 -0.80 -12.79 15.17
N ASN A 44 -1.41 -12.03 16.09
CA ASN A 44 -2.85 -11.72 16.07
C ASN A 44 -3.11 -10.24 15.76
N ARG A 45 -2.23 -9.61 14.97
CA ARG A 45 -2.26 -8.18 14.68
C ARG A 45 -2.08 -7.95 13.18
N ILE A 46 -2.80 -6.97 12.66
CA ILE A 46 -2.55 -6.42 11.32
C ILE A 46 -1.52 -5.32 11.49
N ILE A 47 -0.40 -5.44 10.77
CA ILE A 47 0.66 -4.44 10.70
C ILE A 47 0.47 -3.64 9.42
N VAL A 48 0.70 -2.32 9.52
CA VAL A 48 0.63 -1.38 8.40
C VAL A 48 1.91 -0.56 8.39
N GLU A 49 2.68 -0.65 7.31
CA GLU A 49 3.97 0.05 7.15
C GLU A 49 3.99 0.91 5.89
N PRO A 50 4.63 2.09 5.90
CA PRO A 50 4.79 2.90 4.69
C PRO A 50 5.69 2.20 3.67
N VAL A 51 5.37 2.34 2.38
CA VAL A 51 6.27 1.90 1.30
C VAL A 51 7.42 2.91 1.19
N PRO A 52 8.70 2.50 1.29
CA PRO A 52 9.83 3.40 1.14
C PRO A 52 9.98 3.86 -0.31
N THR A 53 10.36 5.12 -0.49
CA THR A 53 10.63 5.69 -1.81
C THR A 53 12.01 5.27 -2.34
N LEU A 54 12.20 5.34 -3.67
CA LEU A 54 13.50 5.04 -4.31
C LEU A 54 14.64 5.94 -3.79
N GLU A 55 14.32 7.18 -3.39
CA GLU A 55 15.28 8.13 -2.81
C GLU A 55 15.73 7.70 -1.39
N GLU A 56 14.83 7.13 -0.59
CA GLU A 56 15.14 6.54 0.72
C GLU A 56 15.95 5.24 0.57
N LEU A 57 15.60 4.40 -0.41
CA LEU A 57 16.33 3.17 -0.72
C LEU A 57 17.77 3.43 -1.18
N HIS A 58 18.05 4.57 -1.82
CA HIS A 58 19.39 4.96 -2.25
C HIS A 58 20.33 5.37 -1.09
N GLY A 59 19.82 5.51 0.13
CA GLY A 59 20.57 5.93 1.32
C GLY A 59 20.73 4.88 2.41
N ILE A 60 20.04 3.73 2.35
CA ILE A 60 19.93 2.80 3.48
C ILE A 60 20.68 1.49 3.19
N HIS A 61 21.98 1.49 3.47
CA HIS A 61 22.63 0.30 4.03
C HIS A 61 22.29 0.27 5.53
N ALA A 62 21.22 -0.41 5.92
CA ALA A 62 20.93 -0.98 7.25
C ALA A 62 19.43 -0.86 7.62
N GLY A 63 18.76 -2.00 7.78
CA GLY A 63 17.48 -2.05 8.48
C GLY A 63 16.61 -3.26 8.12
N ASP A 64 16.96 -4.41 8.70
CA ASP A 64 16.12 -5.60 9.01
C ASP A 64 15.22 -6.27 7.96
N HIS A 65 15.10 -5.79 6.73
CA HIS A 65 14.54 -6.54 5.61
C HIS A 65 15.56 -6.52 4.48
N GLU A 66 15.88 -7.67 3.87
CA GLU A 66 16.80 -7.67 2.73
C GLU A 66 16.20 -6.77 1.64
N PRO A 67 16.85 -5.65 1.27
CA PRO A 67 16.28 -4.65 0.36
C PRO A 67 15.83 -5.24 -0.98
N GLY A 68 16.39 -6.38 -1.36
CA GLY A 68 16.02 -7.14 -2.55
C GLY A 68 14.62 -7.76 -2.50
N GLU A 69 14.14 -8.21 -1.33
CA GLU A 69 12.83 -8.87 -1.22
C GLU A 69 11.67 -7.87 -1.35
N VAL A 70 11.81 -6.69 -0.75
CA VAL A 70 10.82 -5.62 -0.86
C VAL A 70 10.75 -5.08 -2.30
N ILE A 71 11.90 -4.86 -2.93
CA ILE A 71 11.95 -4.42 -4.34
C ILE A 71 11.41 -5.50 -5.29
N ALA A 72 11.66 -6.77 -5.01
CA ALA A 72 11.12 -7.89 -5.78
C ALA A 72 9.59 -7.97 -5.64
N MET A 73 9.06 -7.85 -4.42
CA MET A 73 7.61 -7.82 -4.18
C MET A 73 6.93 -6.63 -4.89
N VAL A 74 7.50 -5.43 -4.79
CA VAL A 74 6.94 -4.24 -5.48
C VAL A 74 6.92 -4.44 -7.00
N ARG A 75 8.01 -4.96 -7.58
CA ARG A 75 8.05 -5.27 -9.02
C ARG A 75 7.03 -6.33 -9.43
N GLU A 76 6.86 -7.36 -8.63
CA GLU A 76 5.89 -8.43 -8.91
C GLU A 76 4.46 -7.90 -8.85
N MET A 77 4.16 -7.03 -7.88
CA MET A 77 2.86 -6.34 -7.77
C MET A 77 2.60 -5.42 -8.96
N ASP A 78 3.57 -4.58 -9.36
CA ASP A 78 3.46 -3.71 -10.55
C ASP A 78 3.26 -4.51 -11.85
N GLU A 79 3.86 -5.70 -11.95
CA GLU A 79 3.67 -6.60 -13.09
C GLU A 79 2.31 -7.32 -13.06
N GLU A 80 1.76 -7.61 -11.89
CA GLU A 80 0.45 -8.21 -11.74
C GLU A 80 -0.68 -7.20 -11.99
N GLU A 81 -0.57 -5.97 -11.47
CA GLU A 81 -1.53 -4.91 -11.77
C GLU A 81 -1.60 -4.60 -13.26
N ARG A 82 -0.45 -4.41 -13.90
CA ARG A 82 -0.39 -4.16 -15.35
C ARG A 82 -1.02 -5.27 -16.17
N ARG A 83 -0.85 -6.53 -15.74
CA ARG A 83 -1.46 -7.69 -16.40
C ARG A 83 -2.98 -7.68 -16.25
N ARG A 84 -3.49 -7.34 -15.06
CA ARG A 84 -4.93 -7.19 -14.82
C ARG A 84 -5.52 -6.03 -15.62
N GLU A 85 -4.81 -4.90 -15.69
CA GLU A 85 -5.22 -3.77 -16.53
C GLU A 85 -5.24 -4.16 -18.02
N GLU A 86 -4.23 -4.89 -18.50
CA GLU A 86 -4.18 -5.39 -19.88
C GLU A 86 -5.33 -6.37 -20.18
N GLU A 87 -5.66 -7.27 -19.25
CA GLU A 87 -6.80 -8.19 -19.36
C GLU A 87 -8.13 -7.45 -19.35
N GLU A 88 -8.32 -6.47 -18.46
CA GLU A 88 -9.53 -5.65 -18.40
C GLU A 88 -9.70 -4.79 -19.66
N VAL A 89 -8.61 -4.22 -20.19
CA VAL A 89 -8.60 -3.47 -21.44
C VAL A 89 -8.93 -4.39 -22.63
N GLN A 90 -8.36 -5.60 -22.66
CA GLN A 90 -8.64 -6.58 -23.72
C GLN A 90 -10.10 -7.03 -23.69
N ASP A 91 -10.66 -7.33 -22.52
CA ASP A 91 -12.06 -7.71 -22.35
C ASP A 91 -13.03 -6.55 -22.68
N LEU A 92 -12.61 -5.30 -22.46
CA LEU A 92 -13.36 -4.11 -22.89
C LEU A 92 -13.34 -3.96 -24.43
N VAL A 93 -12.20 -4.21 -25.07
CA VAL A 93 -12.02 -4.19 -26.53
C VAL A 93 -12.80 -5.31 -27.20
N GLU A 94 -12.84 -6.51 -26.62
CA GLU A 94 -13.63 -7.64 -27.13
C GLU A 94 -15.14 -7.40 -26.98
N ARG A 95 -15.60 -6.79 -25.88
CA ARG A 95 -17.02 -6.46 -25.70
C ARG A 95 -17.54 -5.32 -26.60
N HIS A 96 -16.66 -4.43 -27.05
CA HIS A 96 -17.03 -3.28 -27.90
C HIS A 96 -16.47 -3.39 -29.33
N GLY A 97 -15.85 -4.52 -29.68
CA GLY A 97 -15.26 -4.78 -31.00
C GLY A 97 -16.26 -5.32 -32.04
N ASP A 98 -17.50 -5.63 -31.63
CA ASP A 98 -18.60 -6.04 -32.51
C ASP A 98 -19.71 -4.97 -32.55
N GLU A 99 -19.38 -3.77 -33.04
CA GLU A 99 -20.37 -2.90 -33.68
C GLU A 99 -19.89 -2.55 -35.10
N PRO A 100 -20.59 -2.98 -36.17
CA PRO A 100 -20.27 -2.64 -37.55
C PRO A 100 -20.64 -1.21 -37.95
#